data_AF-A0A831TNL1-F1
#
_entry.id   AF-A0A831TNL1-F1
#
_cell.length_a   1.000
_cell.length_b   1.000
_cell.length_c   1.000
_cell.angle_alpha   90.00
_cell.angle_beta   90.00
_cell.angle_gamma   90.00
#
_symmetry.space_group_name_H-M   'P 1'
#
loop_
_entity.id
_entity.type
_entity.pdbx_description
1 polymer ?
#
loop_
_entity_poly.entity_id
_entity_poly.type
_entity_poly.pdbx_seq_one_letter_code
_entity_poly.pdbx_strand_id
1 'polypeptide(L)'
;MTDNTMIKPLFRFPMDLQLFAVGPDGLDDADLVDVDDIEADEEIEIDTEDTREIEFDDSDDDADLEEDQDDEQDDQDTDDEDLDTDLDDDKGDKGKNPTAAAVIAERKKWQAKLKSTEQADQLAKKLLKMSGAKTLEELQKRLDAAEASELVRTEKITPEEAQRRIDDTRRTEKLEQDLRKLKYDGEFNTLAKDPVFSGIENAREEVEELAEKAGITLKQAYFSLFGEQRLKDRETEITSRVKSNKDKRQAKKVDTGSTTSNSNPSSAKKLNLTPDQLAAAQYGVKKGHFKSVEEYAKYLK
;
A
#
# COMPACT_ATOMS: atom_id res chain seq x y z
N MET A 1 51.07 -40.98 38.90
CA MET A 1 51.90 -40.83 37.69
C MET A 1 51.19 -41.56 36.56
N THR A 2 50.51 -40.82 35.68
CA THR A 2 50.21 -41.11 34.26
C THR A 2 49.32 -39.97 33.73
N ASP A 3 49.98 -38.93 33.21
CA ASP A 3 49.77 -38.16 31.98
C ASP A 3 48.43 -38.18 31.19
N ASN A 4 48.10 -36.95 30.72
CA ASN A 4 47.52 -36.54 29.41
C ASN A 4 46.09 -37.00 29.06
N THR A 5 45.16 -36.16 28.57
CA THR A 5 45.31 -35.19 27.46
C THR A 5 44.28 -34.04 27.47
N MET A 6 44.77 -32.90 26.98
CA MET A 6 44.14 -31.72 26.37
C MET A 6 42.64 -31.76 25.97
N ILE A 7 41.92 -30.71 26.39
CA ILE A 7 40.95 -30.02 25.53
C ILE A 7 41.15 -28.50 25.69
N LYS A 8 41.56 -27.84 24.59
CA LYS A 8 41.40 -26.40 24.32
C LYS A 8 40.28 -26.30 23.28
N PRO A 9 39.44 -25.25 23.31
CA PRO A 9 39.87 -23.95 22.80
C PRO A 9 39.53 -22.76 23.72
N LEU A 10 40.52 -21.88 23.88
CA LEU A 10 40.28 -20.47 24.14
C LEU A 10 39.70 -19.87 22.86
N PHE A 11 38.43 -19.46 22.89
CA PHE A 11 37.93 -18.38 22.05
C PHE A 11 37.73 -17.16 22.96
N ARG A 12 38.79 -16.38 23.13
CA ARG A 12 38.70 -15.00 23.62
C ARG A 12 38.46 -14.12 22.41
N PHE A 13 37.25 -13.61 22.26
CA PHE A 13 37.09 -12.36 21.53
C PHE A 13 37.61 -11.24 22.44
N PRO A 14 38.57 -10.41 22.01
CA PRO A 14 38.71 -9.09 22.60
C PRO A 14 37.48 -8.30 22.14
N MET A 15 36.47 -8.21 22.99
CA MET A 15 35.48 -7.15 22.86
C MET A 15 36.21 -5.86 23.26
N ASP A 16 36.56 -5.05 22.27
CA ASP A 16 36.90 -3.64 22.47
C ASP A 16 35.63 -2.92 22.95
N LEU A 17 35.33 -3.08 24.24
CA LEU A 17 34.37 -2.29 25.00
C LEU A 17 35.02 -0.96 25.43
N GLN A 18 35.54 -0.20 24.46
CA GLN A 18 36.05 1.15 24.67
C GLN A 18 35.31 2.15 23.78
N LEU A 19 33.98 2.25 23.94
CA LEU A 19 33.22 3.33 23.32
C LEU A 19 32.24 4.05 24.25
N PHE A 20 32.43 3.96 25.58
CA PHE A 20 31.73 4.82 26.55
C PHE A 20 32.62 5.19 27.75
N ALA A 21 33.93 5.37 27.53
CA ALA A 21 34.76 6.08 28.49
C ALA A 21 34.53 7.59 28.29
N VAL A 22 33.63 8.13 29.10
CA VAL A 22 33.45 9.56 29.36
C VAL A 22 34.82 10.19 29.66
N GLY A 23 35.22 11.15 28.83
CA GLY A 23 36.17 12.19 29.21
C GLY A 23 35.38 13.47 29.50
N PRO A 24 35.36 13.97 30.75
CA PRO A 24 34.97 15.35 31.02
C PRO A 24 36.20 16.22 30.73
N ASP A 25 36.12 17.05 29.70
CA ASP A 25 37.03 18.14 29.30
C ASP A 25 37.46 18.00 27.84
N GLY A 26 37.04 18.98 27.02
CA GLY A 26 37.57 19.18 25.68
C GLY A 26 36.51 19.35 24.59
N LEU A 27 35.67 20.38 24.69
CA LEU A 27 35.17 21.06 23.50
C LEU A 27 35.60 22.52 23.58
N ASP A 28 36.63 22.81 22.80
CA ASP A 28 37.13 24.13 22.47
C ASP A 28 36.01 25.00 21.89
N ASP A 29 36.01 26.25 22.34
CA ASP A 29 35.44 27.42 21.69
C ASP A 29 35.76 27.43 20.19
N ALA A 30 34.72 27.38 19.36
CA ALA A 30 34.51 28.27 18.21
C ALA A 30 33.37 27.73 17.35
N ASP A 31 32.15 28.18 17.62
CA ASP A 31 31.16 28.61 16.61
C ASP A 31 29.89 29.06 17.35
N LEU A 32 30.02 30.22 18.00
CA LEU A 32 28.89 31.05 18.40
C LEU A 32 28.27 31.61 17.12
N VAL A 33 27.16 31.01 16.70
CA VAL A 33 26.30 31.58 15.66
C VAL A 33 25.42 32.61 16.35
N ASP A 34 25.59 33.87 15.95
CA ASP A 34 24.78 35.01 16.38
C ASP A 34 23.29 34.74 16.11
N VAL A 35 22.49 34.66 17.19
CA VAL A 35 21.02 34.65 17.15
C VAL A 35 20.54 36.01 17.63
N ASP A 36 20.78 37.03 16.81
CA ASP A 36 20.13 38.35 16.90
C ASP A 36 19.03 38.40 15.83
N ASP A 37 17.83 37.92 16.18
CA ASP A 37 16.51 38.36 15.67
C ASP A 37 15.41 37.37 16.08
N ILE A 38 15.08 37.32 17.37
CA ILE A 38 13.78 36.80 17.81
C ILE A 38 13.02 38.00 18.39
N GLU A 39 12.37 38.75 17.50
CA GLU A 39 11.29 39.64 17.90
C GLU A 39 10.14 38.76 18.44
N ALA A 40 9.83 39.02 19.71
CA ALA A 40 8.65 38.53 20.38
C ALA A 40 7.40 39.27 19.87
N ASP A 41 6.37 38.51 19.51
CA ASP A 41 4.95 38.75 19.88
C ASP A 41 4.04 37.87 19.01
N GLU A 42 3.77 36.65 19.45
CA GLU A 42 2.50 35.96 19.15
C GLU A 42 2.08 35.22 20.42
N GLU A 43 1.23 35.87 21.21
CA GLU A 43 0.44 35.23 22.26
C GLU A 43 -0.37 34.09 21.64
N ILE A 44 0.02 32.86 21.92
CA ILE A 44 -0.82 31.69 21.63
C ILE A 44 -1.89 31.66 22.73
N GLU A 45 -3.06 32.24 22.44
CA GLU A 45 -4.29 31.97 23.18
C GLU A 45 -4.63 30.47 23.01
N ILE A 46 -4.40 29.70 24.07
CA ILE A 46 -4.90 28.33 24.18
C ILE A 46 -6.37 28.45 24.58
N ASP A 47 -7.25 28.36 23.60
CA ASP A 47 -8.70 28.28 23.79
C ASP A 47 -9.05 26.94 24.46
N THR A 48 -9.22 26.96 25.78
CA THR A 48 -9.62 25.81 26.61
C THR A 48 -11.12 25.78 26.87
N GLU A 49 -11.95 26.01 25.85
CA GLU A 49 -13.41 25.85 25.93
C GLU A 49 -13.94 24.81 24.92
N ASP A 50 -13.65 23.52 25.12
CA ASP A 50 -14.56 22.44 24.69
C ASP A 50 -14.36 21.19 25.57
N THR A 51 -14.49 21.35 26.89
CA THR A 51 -14.79 20.22 27.79
C THR A 51 -16.24 19.80 27.55
N ARG A 52 -16.47 18.99 26.51
CA ARG A 52 -17.72 18.24 26.37
C ARG A 52 -17.74 17.16 27.43
N GLU A 53 -18.48 17.49 28.47
CA GLU A 53 -19.11 16.60 29.42
C GLU A 53 -19.76 15.45 28.66
N ILE A 54 -19.11 14.28 28.66
CA ILE A 54 -19.72 13.03 28.20
C ILE A 54 -20.57 12.54 29.37
N GLU A 55 -21.86 12.87 29.35
CA GLU A 55 -22.85 12.22 30.20
C GLU A 55 -22.87 10.72 29.82
N PHE A 56 -22.42 9.89 30.76
CA PHE A 56 -22.65 8.45 30.73
C PHE A 56 -24.13 8.21 31.00
N ASP A 57 -24.88 7.87 29.95
CA ASP A 57 -26.23 7.32 30.06
C ASP A 57 -26.11 5.85 30.51
N ASP A 58 -26.24 5.66 31.81
CA ASP A 58 -26.36 4.37 32.50
C ASP A 58 -27.73 3.78 32.16
N SER A 59 -27.84 3.19 30.96
CA SER A 59 -29.00 2.36 30.61
C SER A 59 -28.76 0.95 31.11
N ASP A 60 -29.18 0.71 32.36
CA ASP A 60 -29.57 -0.59 32.88
C ASP A 60 -30.58 -1.23 31.90
N ASP A 61 -30.17 -2.27 31.20
CA ASP A 61 -31.09 -3.20 30.54
C ASP A 61 -30.73 -4.62 31.01
N ASP A 62 -31.28 -4.93 32.19
CA ASP A 62 -31.45 -6.27 32.74
C ASP A 62 -32.28 -7.12 31.76
N ALA A 63 -31.61 -7.76 30.80
CA ALA A 63 -32.19 -8.85 30.04
C ALA A 63 -31.86 -10.18 30.73
N ASP A 64 -32.69 -10.45 31.74
CA ASP A 64 -32.90 -11.74 32.38
C ASP A 64 -33.35 -12.76 31.31
N LEU A 65 -32.46 -13.64 30.87
CA LEU A 65 -32.77 -14.77 30.00
C LEU A 65 -32.36 -16.06 30.72
N GLU A 66 -33.30 -16.54 31.52
CA GLU A 66 -33.31 -17.89 32.06
C GLU A 66 -33.32 -18.93 30.94
N GLU A 67 -32.51 -19.97 31.18
CA GLU A 67 -32.65 -21.38 30.81
C GLU A 67 -33.28 -21.77 29.46
N ASP A 68 -32.50 -22.50 28.66
CA ASP A 68 -32.85 -23.91 28.44
C ASP A 68 -31.58 -24.74 28.18
N GLN A 69 -31.36 -25.70 29.08
CA GLN A 69 -30.54 -26.88 28.83
C GLN A 69 -31.31 -27.74 27.83
N ASP A 70 -30.68 -28.09 26.71
CA ASP A 70 -30.95 -29.37 26.08
C ASP A 70 -29.65 -29.99 25.58
N ASP A 71 -29.26 -31.04 26.31
CA ASP A 71 -28.34 -32.08 25.90
C ASP A 71 -28.96 -32.85 24.74
N GLU A 72 -28.49 -32.64 23.51
CA GLU A 72 -28.57 -33.68 22.49
C GLU A 72 -27.22 -33.86 21.80
N GLN A 73 -26.67 -35.05 22.02
CA GLN A 73 -25.57 -35.65 21.30
C GLN A 73 -25.87 -35.63 19.79
N ASP A 74 -24.96 -35.09 18.98
CA ASP A 74 -24.88 -35.46 17.57
C ASP A 74 -23.41 -35.75 17.22
N ASP A 75 -23.07 -37.03 17.38
CA ASP A 75 -21.94 -37.66 16.72
C ASP A 75 -22.25 -37.70 15.21
N GLN A 76 -21.75 -36.71 14.47
CA GLN A 76 -21.62 -36.83 13.02
C GLN A 76 -20.17 -36.67 12.61
N ASP A 77 -19.53 -37.84 12.47
CA ASP A 77 -18.47 -38.09 11.49
C ASP A 77 -18.84 -37.37 10.18
N THR A 78 -18.21 -36.22 9.95
CA THR A 78 -18.24 -35.59 8.63
C THR A 78 -16.97 -36.02 7.92
N ASP A 79 -17.15 -37.08 7.15
CA ASP A 79 -16.28 -37.60 6.11
C ASP A 79 -15.62 -36.42 5.36
N ASP A 80 -14.30 -36.32 5.46
CA ASP A 80 -13.45 -35.44 4.65
C ASP A 80 -13.52 -35.95 3.19
N GLU A 81 -14.62 -35.65 2.50
CA GLU A 81 -14.62 -35.67 1.04
C GLU A 81 -13.90 -34.41 0.57
N ASP A 82 -12.63 -34.61 0.18
CA ASP A 82 -11.84 -33.75 -0.69
C ASP A 82 -12.70 -33.24 -1.86
N LEU A 83 -13.30 -32.07 -1.69
CA LEU A 83 -13.96 -31.34 -2.77
C LEU A 83 -12.89 -30.62 -3.58
N ASP A 84 -12.18 -31.41 -4.39
CA ASP A 84 -11.47 -30.99 -5.59
C ASP A 84 -12.45 -30.16 -6.43
N THR A 85 -12.40 -28.84 -6.24
CA THR A 85 -13.04 -27.87 -7.13
C THR A 85 -11.97 -27.27 -8.02
N ASP A 86 -11.39 -28.14 -8.85
CA ASP A 86 -10.94 -27.79 -10.19
C ASP A 86 -12.18 -27.36 -11.00
N LEU A 87 -12.62 -26.13 -10.75
CA LEU A 87 -13.53 -25.44 -11.66
C LEU A 87 -12.69 -24.83 -12.78
N ASP A 88 -12.45 -25.68 -13.79
CA ASP A 88 -12.20 -25.28 -15.17
C ASP A 88 -13.30 -24.31 -15.65
N ASP A 89 -13.10 -23.02 -15.40
CA ASP A 89 -13.91 -21.95 -16.00
C ASP A 89 -13.26 -21.46 -17.31
N ASP A 90 -13.04 -22.41 -18.23
CA ASP A 90 -12.79 -22.13 -19.64
C ASP A 90 -14.09 -22.30 -20.45
N LYS A 91 -15.12 -21.49 -20.12
CA LYS A 91 -16.28 -21.30 -21.00
C LYS A 91 -16.81 -19.88 -20.98
N GLY A 92 -16.54 -19.18 -22.08
CA GLY A 92 -17.51 -18.25 -22.65
C GLY A 92 -17.23 -16.79 -22.35
N ASP A 93 -16.58 -16.16 -23.31
CA ASP A 93 -16.54 -14.72 -23.56
C ASP A 93 -17.96 -14.10 -23.51
N LYS A 94 -18.36 -13.63 -22.33
CA LYS A 94 -19.50 -12.73 -22.13
C LYS A 94 -19.03 -11.60 -21.23
N GLY A 95 -18.57 -10.52 -21.87
CA GLY A 95 -18.37 -9.18 -21.31
C GLY A 95 -18.12 -9.16 -19.81
N LYS A 96 -16.86 -9.34 -19.41
CA LYS A 96 -16.40 -9.18 -18.02
C LYS A 96 -16.79 -7.79 -17.54
N ASN A 97 -17.95 -7.69 -16.88
CA ASN A 97 -18.37 -6.45 -16.24
C ASN A 97 -17.37 -6.26 -15.09
N PRO A 98 -16.46 -5.27 -15.16
CA PRO A 98 -15.34 -5.16 -14.24
C PRO A 98 -15.82 -5.00 -12.79
N THR A 99 -16.99 -4.42 -12.60
CA THR A 99 -17.72 -4.35 -11.32
C THR A 99 -18.15 -5.71 -10.80
N ALA A 100 -18.65 -6.62 -11.64
CA ALA A 100 -19.03 -7.97 -11.19
C ALA A 100 -17.80 -8.80 -10.78
N ALA A 101 -16.70 -8.67 -11.53
CA ALA A 101 -15.43 -9.32 -11.17
C ALA A 101 -14.85 -8.77 -9.85
N ALA A 102 -14.93 -7.45 -9.64
CA ALA A 102 -14.50 -6.81 -8.39
C ALA A 102 -15.34 -7.28 -7.19
N VAL A 103 -16.67 -7.36 -7.32
CA VAL A 103 -17.57 -7.85 -6.27
C VAL A 103 -17.31 -9.33 -5.94
N ILE A 104 -17.05 -10.16 -6.95
CA ILE A 104 -16.69 -11.57 -6.73
C ILE A 104 -15.34 -11.68 -5.99
N ALA A 105 -14.36 -10.85 -6.36
CA ALA A 105 -13.05 -10.82 -5.69
C ALA A 105 -13.18 -10.36 -4.23
N GLU A 106 -13.93 -9.30 -3.95
CA GLU A 106 -14.24 -8.89 -2.57
C GLU A 106 -14.94 -10.01 -1.79
N ARG A 107 -15.97 -10.64 -2.37
CA ARG A 107 -16.67 -11.74 -1.71
C ARG A 107 -15.74 -12.90 -1.38
N LYS A 108 -14.81 -13.26 -2.27
CA LYS A 108 -13.79 -14.29 -2.00
C LYS A 108 -12.86 -13.87 -0.86
N LYS A 109 -12.43 -12.60 -0.81
CA LYS A 109 -11.63 -12.08 0.32
C LYS A 109 -12.40 -12.20 1.64
N TRP A 110 -13.67 -11.79 1.66
CA TRP A 110 -14.53 -11.91 2.84
C TRP A 110 -14.71 -13.37 3.30
N GLN A 111 -14.93 -14.29 2.36
CA GLN A 111 -15.03 -15.72 2.68
C GLN A 111 -13.72 -16.28 3.23
N ALA A 112 -12.57 -15.88 2.67
CA ALA A 112 -11.26 -16.30 3.18
C ALA A 112 -11.02 -15.79 4.61
N LYS A 113 -11.38 -14.54 4.89
CA LYS A 113 -11.34 -13.98 6.26
C LYS A 113 -12.23 -14.77 7.21
N LEU A 114 -13.48 -15.04 6.81
CA LEU A 114 -14.43 -15.79 7.64
C LEU A 114 -13.90 -17.20 7.99
N LYS A 115 -13.35 -17.91 7.00
CA LYS A 115 -12.72 -19.22 7.23
C LYS A 115 -11.52 -19.11 8.18
N SER A 116 -10.69 -18.07 8.04
CA SER A 116 -9.55 -17.87 8.94
C SER A 116 -9.99 -17.58 10.37
N THR A 117 -11.05 -16.79 10.57
CA THR A 117 -11.62 -16.50 11.90
C THR A 117 -12.29 -17.72 12.49
N GLU A 118 -13.01 -18.52 11.70
CA GLU A 118 -13.60 -19.78 12.14
C GLU A 118 -12.52 -20.78 12.60
N GLN A 119 -11.41 -20.91 11.86
CA GLN A 119 -10.28 -21.74 12.25
C GLN A 119 -9.64 -21.25 13.56
N ALA A 120 -9.46 -19.93 13.70
CA ALA A 120 -8.94 -19.32 14.93
C ALA A 120 -9.88 -19.57 16.12
N ASP A 121 -11.19 -19.43 15.95
CA ASP A 121 -12.19 -19.69 16.97
C ASP A 121 -12.23 -21.16 17.38
N GLN A 122 -12.12 -22.07 16.41
CA GLN A 122 -12.01 -23.50 16.70
C GLN A 122 -10.75 -23.83 17.50
N LEU A 123 -9.61 -23.23 17.16
CA LEU A 123 -8.36 -23.38 17.92
C LEU A 123 -8.50 -22.80 19.33
N ALA A 124 -9.09 -21.61 19.47
CA ALA A 124 -9.34 -20.99 20.77
C ALA A 124 -10.26 -21.87 21.65
N LYS A 125 -11.34 -22.41 21.08
CA LYS A 125 -12.22 -23.38 21.75
C LYS A 125 -11.47 -24.66 22.17
N LYS A 126 -10.59 -25.19 21.31
CA LYS A 126 -9.74 -26.35 21.64
C LYS A 126 -8.78 -26.02 22.80
N LEU A 127 -8.15 -24.85 22.79
CA LEU A 127 -7.25 -24.41 23.86
C LEU A 127 -7.99 -24.20 25.18
N LEU A 128 -9.19 -23.61 25.15
CA LEU A 128 -10.07 -23.47 26.32
C LEU A 128 -10.44 -24.86 26.89
N LYS A 129 -10.84 -25.79 26.02
CA LYS A 129 -11.18 -27.17 26.42
C LYS A 129 -9.97 -27.92 26.99
N MET A 130 -8.80 -27.83 26.36
CA MET A 130 -7.58 -28.50 26.82
C MET A 130 -7.05 -27.94 28.15
N SER A 131 -7.13 -26.62 28.33
CA SER A 131 -6.70 -25.95 29.56
C SER A 131 -7.72 -26.10 30.70
N GLY A 132 -8.95 -26.50 30.39
CA GLY A 132 -10.07 -26.57 31.34
C GLY A 132 -10.50 -25.19 31.87
N ALA A 133 -10.23 -24.12 31.13
CA ALA A 133 -10.68 -22.76 31.44
C ALA A 133 -12.03 -22.49 30.76
N LYS A 134 -12.93 -21.79 31.45
CA LYS A 134 -14.27 -21.48 30.91
C LYS A 134 -14.27 -20.20 30.09
N THR A 135 -13.34 -19.30 30.37
CA THR A 135 -13.20 -18.01 29.68
C THR A 135 -11.77 -17.76 29.22
N LEU A 136 -11.61 -16.87 28.23
CA LEU A 136 -10.30 -16.45 27.72
C LEU A 136 -9.45 -15.82 28.84
N GLU A 137 -10.07 -15.04 29.73
CA GLU A 137 -9.39 -14.42 30.86
C GLU A 137 -8.89 -15.44 31.88
N GLU A 138 -9.66 -16.52 32.14
CA GLU A 138 -9.21 -17.61 33.00
C GLU A 138 -8.03 -18.37 32.38
N LEU A 139 -8.09 -18.62 31.07
CA LEU A 139 -6.97 -19.23 30.34
C LEU A 139 -5.73 -18.37 30.46
N GLN A 140 -5.89 -17.05 30.30
CA GLN A 140 -4.80 -16.09 30.37
C GLN A 140 -4.17 -16.05 31.76
N LYS A 141 -4.98 -15.99 32.83
CA LYS A 141 -4.51 -16.07 34.22
C LYS A 141 -3.79 -17.39 34.53
N ARG A 142 -4.23 -18.50 33.94
CA ARG A 142 -3.56 -19.81 34.10
C ARG A 142 -2.22 -19.86 33.37
N LEU A 143 -2.14 -19.28 32.17
CA LEU A 143 -0.88 -19.10 31.45
C LEU A 143 0.10 -18.25 32.27
N ASP A 144 -0.37 -17.15 32.86
CA ASP A 144 0.46 -16.29 33.72
C ASP A 144 0.99 -17.02 34.94
N ALA A 145 0.12 -17.79 35.60
CA ALA A 145 0.53 -18.59 36.75
C ALA A 145 1.56 -19.66 36.37
N ALA A 146 1.41 -20.27 35.18
CA ALA A 146 2.36 -21.25 34.67
C ALA A 146 3.71 -20.59 34.35
N GLU A 147 3.71 -19.47 33.63
CA GLU A 147 4.91 -18.70 33.29
C GLU A 147 5.61 -18.17 34.56
N ALA A 148 4.85 -17.65 35.53
CA ALA A 148 5.39 -17.20 36.82
C ALA A 148 6.07 -18.37 37.55
N SER A 149 5.46 -19.55 37.54
CA SER A 149 6.04 -20.75 38.16
C SER A 149 7.34 -21.20 37.48
N GLU A 150 7.44 -21.03 36.16
CA GLU A 150 8.65 -21.32 35.39
C GLU A 150 9.77 -20.33 35.72
N LEU A 151 9.46 -19.03 35.76
CA LEU A 151 10.41 -17.97 36.12
C LEU A 151 10.94 -18.17 37.55
N VAL A 152 10.07 -18.51 38.51
CA VAL A 152 10.47 -18.85 39.88
C VAL A 152 11.44 -20.06 39.88
N ARG A 153 11.19 -21.08 39.05
CA ARG A 153 12.03 -22.27 38.99
C ARG A 153 13.39 -22.01 38.33
N THR A 154 13.42 -21.21 37.27
CA THR A 154 14.60 -20.97 36.44
C THR A 154 15.50 -19.89 37.02
N GLU A 155 14.91 -18.74 37.39
CA GLU A 155 15.63 -17.57 37.86
C GLU A 155 15.72 -17.48 39.39
N LYS A 156 15.01 -18.36 40.12
CA LYS A 156 14.99 -18.42 41.59
C LYS A 156 14.53 -17.11 42.24
N ILE A 157 13.67 -16.38 41.55
CA ILE A 157 13.01 -15.17 42.06
C ILE A 157 11.77 -15.52 42.89
N THR A 158 11.26 -14.54 43.63
CA THR A 158 10.02 -14.73 44.39
C THR A 158 8.80 -14.77 43.46
N PRO A 159 7.71 -15.46 43.82
CA PRO A 159 6.49 -15.50 43.00
C PRO A 159 5.89 -14.13 42.72
N GLU A 160 5.93 -13.21 43.69
CA GLU A 160 5.44 -11.84 43.51
C GLU A 160 6.27 -11.05 42.49
N GLU A 161 7.58 -11.26 42.49
CA GLU A 161 8.50 -10.61 41.56
C GLU A 161 8.37 -11.21 40.14
N ALA A 162 8.12 -12.51 40.03
CA ALA A 162 7.81 -13.17 38.75
C ALA A 162 6.52 -12.63 38.13
N GLN A 163 5.47 -12.47 38.95
CA GLN A 163 4.19 -11.91 38.50
C GLN A 163 4.34 -10.48 38.00
N ARG A 164 5.08 -9.63 38.74
CA ARG A 164 5.38 -8.25 38.31
C ARG A 164 6.11 -8.21 36.96
N ARG A 165 7.07 -9.10 36.74
CA ARG A 165 7.78 -9.16 35.46
C ARG A 165 6.85 -9.51 34.31
N ILE A 166 5.93 -10.44 34.49
CA ILE A 166 4.94 -10.81 33.46
C ILE A 166 3.98 -9.65 33.17
N ASP A 167 3.54 -8.94 34.20
CA ASP A 167 2.70 -7.76 34.02
C ASP A 167 3.46 -6.64 33.27
N ASP A 168 4.72 -6.44 33.61
CA ASP A 168 5.59 -5.47 32.93
C ASP A 168 5.87 -5.86 31.47
N THR A 169 6.17 -7.13 31.18
CA THR A 169 6.38 -7.60 29.80
C THR A 169 5.13 -7.39 28.97
N ARG A 170 3.95 -7.76 29.47
CA ARG A 170 2.68 -7.51 28.79
C ARG A 170 2.41 -6.05 28.54
N ARG A 171 2.69 -5.20 29.53
CA ARG A 171 2.54 -3.76 29.38
C ARG A 171 3.46 -3.23 28.28
N THR A 172 4.71 -3.70 28.23
CA THR A 172 5.65 -3.32 27.17
C THR A 172 5.21 -3.85 25.81
N GLU A 173 4.73 -5.09 25.70
CA GLU A 173 4.22 -5.66 24.46
C GLU A 173 3.01 -4.88 23.93
N LYS A 174 2.07 -4.51 24.82
CA LYS A 174 0.92 -3.70 24.43
C LYS A 174 1.35 -2.32 23.94
N LEU A 175 2.27 -1.66 24.66
CA LEU A 175 2.83 -0.38 24.23
C LEU A 175 3.56 -0.49 22.89
N GLU A 176 4.32 -1.56 22.66
CA GLU A 176 4.98 -1.80 21.39
C GLU A 176 3.97 -1.99 20.25
N GLN A 177 2.88 -2.74 20.48
CA GLN A 177 1.83 -2.91 19.49
C GLN A 177 1.15 -1.58 19.16
N ASP A 178 0.83 -0.78 20.17
CA ASP A 178 0.22 0.54 19.99
C ASP A 178 1.16 1.50 19.25
N LEU A 179 2.46 1.49 19.58
CA LEU A 179 3.47 2.27 18.88
C LEU A 179 3.65 1.83 17.42
N ARG A 180 3.62 0.52 17.13
CA ARG A 180 3.68 0.01 15.76
C ARG A 180 2.46 0.45 14.95
N LYS A 181 1.26 0.35 15.51
CA LYS A 181 0.03 0.84 14.86
C LYS A 181 0.12 2.33 14.56
N LEU A 182 0.50 3.14 15.56
CA LEU A 182 0.64 4.59 15.39
C LEU A 182 1.70 4.95 14.34
N LYS A 183 2.81 4.21 14.30
CA LYS A 183 3.84 4.34 13.25
C LYS A 183 3.26 4.05 11.87
N TYR A 184 2.52 2.94 11.72
CA TYR A 184 1.91 2.58 10.44
C TYR A 184 0.81 3.55 10.03
N ASP A 185 -0.02 4.04 10.94
CA ASP A 185 -1.00 5.10 10.67
C ASP A 185 -0.32 6.38 10.18
N GLY A 186 0.80 6.77 10.81
CA GLY A 186 1.60 7.91 10.39
C GLY A 186 2.19 7.73 8.98
N GLU A 187 2.82 6.57 8.73
CA GLU A 187 3.36 6.22 7.41
C GLU A 187 2.25 6.22 6.35
N PHE A 188 1.10 5.60 6.63
CA PHE A 188 -0.05 5.55 5.72
C PHE A 188 -0.53 6.94 5.34
N ASN A 189 -0.72 7.84 6.32
CA ASN A 189 -1.16 9.22 6.06
C ASN A 189 -0.17 10.01 5.20
N THR A 190 1.13 9.71 5.29
CA THR A 190 2.14 10.32 4.40
C THR A 190 2.09 9.71 2.99
N LEU A 191 1.91 8.40 2.88
CA LEU A 191 1.90 7.69 1.60
C LEU A 191 0.62 7.95 0.81
N ALA A 192 -0.54 8.00 1.46
CA ALA A 192 -1.82 8.27 0.81
C ALA A 192 -1.85 9.63 0.07
N LYS A 193 -1.05 10.60 0.53
CA LYS A 193 -0.91 11.91 -0.12
C LYS A 193 -0.04 11.88 -1.38
N ASP A 194 0.82 10.88 -1.54
CA ASP A 194 1.72 10.77 -2.69
C ASP A 194 1.03 10.02 -3.84
N PRO A 195 0.91 10.63 -5.05
CA PRO A 195 0.32 9.98 -6.21
C PRO A 195 0.97 8.65 -6.59
N VAL A 196 2.22 8.39 -6.21
CA VAL A 196 2.88 7.09 -6.44
C VAL A 196 2.14 5.97 -5.71
N PHE A 197 1.50 6.24 -4.57
CA PHE A 197 0.80 5.28 -3.72
C PHE A 197 -0.73 5.44 -3.77
N SER A 198 -1.28 5.99 -4.85
CA SER A 198 -2.73 6.24 -5.03
C SER A 198 -3.66 5.03 -4.80
N GLY A 199 -3.12 3.81 -4.76
CA GLY A 199 -3.88 2.58 -4.49
C GLY A 199 -3.73 2.05 -3.06
N ILE A 200 -2.99 2.73 -2.19
CA ILE A 200 -2.66 2.23 -0.84
C ILE A 200 -3.89 2.14 0.07
N GLU A 201 -4.89 3.00 -0.10
CA GLU A 201 -6.15 2.96 0.66
C GLU A 201 -6.90 1.64 0.46
N ASN A 202 -6.95 1.16 -0.78
CA ASN A 202 -7.64 -0.09 -1.13
C ASN A 202 -6.88 -1.35 -0.72
N ALA A 203 -5.57 -1.23 -0.47
CA ALA A 203 -4.68 -2.34 -0.14
C ALA A 203 -4.07 -2.20 1.25
N ARG A 204 -4.66 -1.35 2.11
CA ARG A 204 -4.08 -0.96 3.41
C ARG A 204 -3.76 -2.19 4.28
N GLU A 205 -4.75 -3.06 4.43
CA GLU A 205 -4.64 -4.26 5.27
C GLU A 205 -3.57 -5.24 4.76
N GLU A 206 -3.49 -5.46 3.44
CA GLU A 206 -2.50 -6.36 2.82
C GLU A 206 -1.07 -5.82 3.00
N VAL A 207 -0.92 -4.50 2.93
CA VAL A 207 0.37 -3.81 3.08
C VAL A 207 0.79 -3.76 4.55
N GLU A 208 -0.14 -3.50 5.48
CA GLU A 208 0.09 -3.54 6.93
C GLU A 208 0.46 -4.95 7.39
N GLU A 209 -0.27 -5.98 6.95
CA GLU A 209 0.00 -7.37 7.30
C GLU A 209 1.41 -7.80 6.86
N LEU A 210 1.82 -7.42 5.65
CA LEU A 210 3.15 -7.75 5.15
C LEU A 210 4.25 -6.92 5.85
N ALA A 211 3.96 -5.66 6.19
CA ALA A 211 4.87 -4.80 6.94
C ALA A 211 5.12 -5.34 8.35
N GLU A 212 4.08 -5.82 9.03
CA GLU A 212 4.15 -6.46 10.35
C GLU A 212 4.95 -7.77 10.30
N LYS A 213 4.63 -8.65 9.34
CA LYS A 213 5.29 -9.95 9.20
C LYS A 213 6.77 -9.84 8.86
N ALA A 214 7.14 -8.89 8.00
CA ALA A 214 8.51 -8.73 7.54
C ALA A 214 9.32 -7.71 8.36
N GLY A 215 8.68 -6.96 9.27
CA GLY A 215 9.33 -5.89 10.03
C GLY A 215 9.82 -4.73 9.16
N ILE A 216 9.13 -4.46 8.05
CA ILE A 216 9.49 -3.43 7.08
C ILE A 216 8.55 -2.22 7.15
N THR A 217 8.92 -1.15 6.45
CA THR A 217 8.05 0.05 6.30
C THR A 217 6.88 -0.22 5.36
N LEU A 218 5.76 0.49 5.53
CA LEU A 218 4.59 0.38 4.63
C LEU A 218 4.97 0.68 3.17
N LYS A 219 5.91 1.62 2.97
CA LYS A 219 6.43 1.94 1.66
C LYS A 219 7.09 0.73 0.99
N GLN A 220 7.94 0.02 1.72
CA GLN A 220 8.62 -1.17 1.21
C GLN A 220 7.62 -2.28 0.95
N ALA A 221 6.69 -2.52 1.88
CA ALA A 221 5.63 -3.50 1.72
C ALA A 221 4.77 -3.23 0.46
N TYR A 222 4.40 -1.97 0.23
CA TYR A 222 3.65 -1.57 -0.96
C TYR A 222 4.42 -1.84 -2.25
N PHE A 223 5.72 -1.52 -2.30
CA PHE A 223 6.54 -1.81 -3.49
C PHE A 223 6.75 -3.32 -3.70
N SER A 224 6.85 -4.11 -2.63
CA SER A 224 6.94 -5.56 -2.74
C SER A 224 5.68 -6.19 -3.32
N LEU A 225 4.49 -5.67 -2.98
CA LEU A 225 3.21 -6.19 -3.47
C LEU A 225 2.82 -5.62 -4.85
N PHE A 226 2.96 -4.31 -5.04
CA PHE A 226 2.40 -3.58 -6.18
C PHE A 226 3.42 -2.82 -7.02
N GLY A 227 4.71 -2.88 -6.66
CA GLY A 227 5.75 -2.04 -7.28
C GLY A 227 5.89 -2.23 -8.78
N GLU A 228 5.89 -3.48 -9.26
CA GLU A 228 6.02 -3.75 -10.70
C GLU A 228 4.82 -3.24 -11.50
N GLN A 229 3.61 -3.41 -10.97
CA GLN A 229 2.39 -2.94 -11.62
C GLN A 229 2.35 -1.42 -11.64
N ARG A 230 2.68 -0.76 -10.51
CA ARG A 230 2.70 0.69 -10.42
C ARG A 230 3.74 1.33 -11.34
N LEU A 231 4.90 0.70 -11.51
CA LEU A 231 5.93 1.16 -12.45
C LEU A 231 5.41 1.11 -13.89
N LYS A 232 4.77 0.01 -14.31
CA LYS A 232 4.15 -0.11 -15.64
C LYS A 232 3.07 0.95 -15.86
N ASP A 233 2.17 1.14 -14.89
CA ASP A 233 1.12 2.16 -14.98
C ASP A 233 1.71 3.56 -15.15
N ARG A 234 2.75 3.89 -14.39
CA ARG A 234 3.46 5.17 -14.49
C ARG A 234 4.13 5.36 -15.85
N GLU A 235 4.73 4.32 -16.42
CA GLU A 235 5.28 4.36 -17.77
C GLU A 235 4.20 4.64 -18.83
N THR A 236 3.04 3.99 -18.71
CA THR A 236 1.91 4.26 -19.63
C THR A 236 1.38 5.70 -19.49
N GLU A 237 1.31 6.22 -18.27
CA GLU A 237 0.88 7.60 -18.01
C GLU A 237 1.87 8.61 -18.60
N ILE A 238 3.17 8.40 -18.40
CA ILE A 238 4.23 9.26 -18.95
C ILE A 238 4.19 9.21 -20.49
N THR A 239 4.12 8.02 -21.09
CA THR A 239 4.08 7.90 -22.55
C THR A 239 2.83 8.53 -23.15
N SER A 240 1.68 8.40 -22.49
CA SER A 240 0.43 9.08 -22.86
C SER A 240 0.56 10.60 -22.80
N ARG A 241 1.13 11.15 -21.70
CA ARG A 241 1.40 12.58 -21.55
C ARG A 241 2.36 13.11 -22.62
N VAL A 242 3.43 12.36 -22.92
CA VAL A 242 4.40 12.72 -23.95
C VAL A 242 3.76 12.73 -25.34
N LYS A 243 2.96 11.70 -25.68
CA LYS A 243 2.20 11.65 -26.93
C LYS A 243 1.23 12.83 -27.04
N SER A 244 0.41 13.07 -26.02
CA SER A 244 -0.53 14.21 -25.99
C SER A 244 0.19 15.56 -26.15
N ASN A 245 1.33 15.75 -25.50
CA ASN A 245 2.12 16.97 -25.64
C ASN A 245 2.74 17.11 -27.03
N LYS A 246 3.17 16.01 -27.65
CA LYS A 246 3.66 16.00 -29.04
C LYS A 246 2.54 16.35 -30.01
N ASP A 247 1.36 15.77 -29.85
CA ASP A 247 0.20 16.01 -30.70
C ASP A 247 -0.28 17.47 -30.59
N LYS A 248 -0.33 18.02 -29.37
CA LYS A 248 -0.60 19.45 -29.14
C LYS A 248 0.43 20.36 -29.80
N ARG A 249 1.71 20.00 -29.76
CA ARG A 249 2.79 20.77 -30.42
C ARG A 249 2.71 20.67 -31.95
N GLN A 250 2.38 19.51 -32.50
CA GLN A 250 2.20 19.33 -33.94
C GLN A 250 0.94 20.05 -34.45
N ALA A 251 -0.17 20.00 -33.73
CA ALA A 251 -1.39 20.74 -34.04
C ALA A 251 -1.18 22.27 -34.00
N LYS A 252 -0.26 22.76 -33.16
CA LYS A 252 0.08 24.19 -33.04
C LYS A 252 1.13 24.65 -34.07
N LYS A 253 1.83 23.72 -34.75
CA LYS A 253 2.63 24.06 -35.92
C LYS A 253 1.68 24.25 -37.10
N VAL A 254 1.28 25.50 -37.32
CA VAL A 254 0.69 25.91 -38.60
C VAL A 254 1.72 25.61 -39.68
N ASP A 255 1.33 24.81 -40.65
CA ASP A 255 2.16 24.40 -41.77
C ASP A 255 2.44 25.63 -42.66
N THR A 256 3.50 26.38 -42.36
CA THR A 256 4.04 27.44 -43.23
C THR A 256 5.01 26.86 -44.26
N GLY A 257 5.01 25.53 -44.45
CA GLY A 257 5.75 24.85 -45.49
C GLY A 257 5.19 25.22 -46.86
N SER A 258 5.89 26.12 -47.56
CA SER A 258 5.80 26.30 -49.01
C SER A 258 5.71 24.93 -49.68
N THR A 259 4.53 24.62 -50.21
CA THR A 259 4.17 23.34 -50.81
C THR A 259 4.88 23.20 -52.15
N THR A 260 6.13 22.76 -52.12
CA THR A 260 6.83 22.28 -53.30
C THR A 260 6.96 20.77 -53.19
N SER A 261 6.28 20.09 -54.11
CA SER A 261 6.47 18.69 -54.52
C SER A 261 5.52 17.62 -53.93
N ASN A 262 4.71 17.14 -54.87
CA ASN A 262 4.20 15.79 -55.06
C ASN A 262 2.82 15.37 -54.50
N SER A 263 1.90 15.39 -55.48
CA SER A 263 0.81 14.43 -55.73
C SER A 263 -0.36 14.40 -54.75
N ASN A 264 -1.26 15.35 -54.91
CA ASN A 264 -2.70 15.08 -54.83
C ASN A 264 -3.46 16.07 -55.73
N PRO A 265 -4.12 15.65 -56.83
CA PRO A 265 -4.79 16.57 -57.74
C PRO A 265 -6.24 16.76 -57.28
N SER A 266 -6.49 17.54 -56.21
CA SER A 266 -7.89 17.89 -55.87
C SER A 266 -8.11 19.29 -55.30
N SER A 267 -7.22 20.24 -55.57
CA SER A 267 -7.49 21.66 -55.30
C SER A 267 -6.93 22.59 -56.38
N ALA A 268 -7.19 22.26 -57.65
CA ALA A 268 -7.07 23.25 -58.71
C ALA A 268 -8.08 24.38 -58.44
N LYS A 269 -7.58 25.59 -58.17
CA LYS A 269 -8.36 26.83 -58.25
C LYS A 269 -9.19 26.76 -59.54
N LYS A 270 -10.52 26.82 -59.43
CA LYS A 270 -11.42 26.86 -60.59
C LYS A 270 -11.05 28.06 -61.45
N LEU A 271 -10.32 27.83 -62.53
CA LEU A 271 -10.08 28.83 -63.56
C LEU A 271 -11.39 29.01 -64.32
N ASN A 272 -11.95 30.22 -64.33
CA ASN A 272 -13.15 30.56 -65.08
C ASN A 272 -12.81 30.71 -66.58
N LEU A 273 -12.51 29.59 -67.23
CA LEU A 273 -12.29 29.52 -68.69
C LEU A 273 -13.52 28.87 -69.34
N THR A 274 -13.96 29.40 -70.48
CA THR A 274 -14.99 28.71 -71.28
C THR A 274 -14.41 27.42 -71.88
N PRO A 275 -15.26 26.43 -72.26
CA PRO A 275 -14.79 25.17 -72.84
C PRO A 275 -13.84 25.35 -74.04
N ASP A 276 -14.14 26.32 -74.92
CA ASP A 276 -13.30 26.63 -76.08
C ASP A 276 -11.95 27.24 -75.69
N GLN A 277 -11.92 28.08 -74.66
CA GLN A 277 -10.68 28.66 -74.13
C GLN A 277 -9.80 27.60 -73.46
N LEU A 278 -10.42 26.59 -72.83
CA LEU A 278 -9.70 25.48 -72.22
C LEU A 278 -9.04 24.60 -73.30
N ALA A 279 -9.75 24.33 -74.39
CA ALA A 279 -9.20 23.62 -75.55
C ALA A 279 -8.03 24.38 -76.20
N ALA A 280 -8.16 25.70 -76.37
CA ALA A 280 -7.07 26.54 -76.89
C ALA A 280 -5.86 26.57 -75.94
N ALA A 281 -6.10 26.67 -74.62
CA ALA A 281 -5.04 26.63 -73.61
C ALA A 281 -4.28 25.30 -73.64
N GLN A 282 -5.00 24.17 -73.69
CA GLN A 282 -4.40 22.84 -73.77
C GLN A 282 -3.57 22.66 -75.05
N TYR A 283 -4.06 23.17 -76.18
CA TYR A 283 -3.32 23.14 -77.44
C TYR A 283 -2.03 23.98 -77.35
N GLY A 284 -2.12 25.19 -76.78
CA GLY A 284 -0.97 26.07 -76.59
C GLY A 284 0.08 25.49 -75.64
N VAL A 285 -0.33 24.81 -74.57
CA VAL A 285 0.58 24.08 -73.67
C VAL A 285 1.26 22.92 -74.40
N LYS A 286 0.50 22.14 -75.18
CA LYS A 286 1.04 21.00 -75.95
C LYS A 286 2.03 21.45 -77.03
N LYS A 287 1.88 22.66 -77.58
CA LYS A 287 2.80 23.27 -78.55
C LYS A 287 3.95 24.04 -77.91
N GLY A 288 4.00 24.11 -76.57
CA GLY A 288 5.06 24.79 -75.83
C GLY A 288 4.95 26.33 -75.84
N HIS A 289 3.81 26.88 -76.25
CA HIS A 289 3.56 28.32 -76.22
C HIS A 289 3.27 28.83 -74.80
N PHE A 290 2.74 27.96 -73.92
CA PHE A 290 2.49 28.26 -72.52
C PHE A 290 3.01 27.12 -71.65
N LYS A 291 3.53 27.43 -70.45
CA LYS A 291 3.99 26.42 -69.49
C LYS A 291 2.82 25.72 -68.79
N SER A 292 1.68 26.40 -68.67
CA SER A 292 0.46 25.83 -68.08
C SER A 292 -0.81 26.52 -68.58
N VAL A 293 -1.96 25.88 -68.36
CA VAL A 293 -3.29 26.45 -68.67
C VAL A 293 -3.57 27.72 -67.84
N GLU A 294 -2.98 27.82 -66.65
CA GLU A 294 -3.04 29.01 -65.80
C GLU A 294 -2.29 30.20 -66.38
N GLU A 295 -1.18 29.96 -67.08
CA GLU A 295 -0.44 31.02 -67.76
C GLU A 295 -1.24 31.59 -68.93
N TYR A 296 -1.91 30.73 -69.71
CA TYR A 296 -2.85 31.17 -70.75
C TYR A 296 -3.98 32.03 -70.18
N ALA A 297 -4.54 31.67 -69.02
CA ALA A 297 -5.60 32.42 -68.36
C ALA A 297 -5.20 33.84 -67.95
N LYS A 298 -3.90 34.14 -67.80
CA LYS A 298 -3.40 35.50 -67.53
C LYS A 298 -3.49 36.41 -68.75
N TYR A 299 -3.44 35.87 -69.96
CA TYR A 299 -3.50 36.61 -71.23
C TYR A 299 -4.93 36.85 -71.72
N LEU A 300 -5.93 36.32 -71.02
CA LEU A 300 -7.36 36.53 -71.31
C LEU A 300 -7.99 37.66 -70.47
N LYS A 301 -7.22 38.30 -69.58
CA LYS A 301 -7.60 39.54 -68.88
C LYS A 301 -7.15 40.75 -69.69
#